data_AF-A0A6C0E4X2-F1
#
_entry.id   AF-A0A6C0E4X2-F1
#
_cell.length_a   1.000
_cell.length_b   1.000
_cell.length_c   1.000
_cell.angle_alpha   90.00
_cell.angle_beta   90.00
_cell.angle_gamma   90.00
#
_symmetry.space_group_name_H-M   'P 1'
#
loop_
_entity.id
_entity.type
_entity.pdbx_description
1 polymer ?
#
loop_
_entity_poly.entity_id
_entity_poly.type
_entity_poly.pdbx_seq_one_letter_code
_entity_poly.pdbx_strand_id
1 'polypeptide(L)'
;MKDIRSITTNVLPIVAAACLVDTVGLFGWRYGLAGAAADGPINLWYDRFGLVAYGADVLSMIIGIALTQLVTTAMGGPWSLFRFCVVAVAIQLVHDLVFAGIVVPAVPLGHNTIMDLMRSYATMPGAGGILVVDAIYMILTAVIASFLASSNMSWLVLLITLYATMYVLYTRAPKSGPITGYGTTHFNDDML
;
A
#
# COMPACT_ATOMS: atom_id res chain seq x y z
N MET A 1 14.96 -17.19 -8.54
CA MET A 1 14.56 -15.79 -8.30
C MET A 1 15.43 -14.90 -9.16
N LYS A 2 14.84 -14.17 -10.11
CA LYS A 2 15.59 -13.35 -11.06
C LYS A 2 16.14 -12.09 -10.38
N ASP A 3 17.32 -11.65 -10.80
CA ASP A 3 17.87 -10.36 -10.40
C ASP A 3 17.01 -9.23 -10.95
N ILE A 4 16.42 -8.44 -10.05
CA ILE A 4 15.56 -7.32 -10.40
C ILE A 4 16.24 -5.96 -10.20
N ARG A 5 17.56 -5.88 -10.00
CA ARG A 5 18.27 -4.60 -9.78
C ARG A 5 18.26 -3.66 -10.99
N SER A 6 18.13 -4.19 -12.19
CA SER A 6 18.07 -3.37 -13.41
C SER A 6 16.72 -2.67 -13.53
N ILE A 7 16.73 -1.34 -13.38
CA ILE A 7 15.53 -0.49 -13.45
C ILE A 7 14.86 -0.65 -14.83
N THR A 8 15.61 -0.45 -15.92
CA THR A 8 15.06 -0.40 -17.28
C THR A 8 14.40 -1.70 -17.74
N THR A 9 14.86 -2.85 -17.23
CA THR A 9 14.33 -4.16 -17.65
C THR A 9 13.23 -4.69 -16.76
N ASN A 10 13.15 -4.22 -15.51
CA ASN A 10 12.26 -4.81 -14.50
C ASN A 10 11.10 -3.89 -14.08
N VAL A 11 10.93 -2.72 -14.71
CA VAL A 11 9.80 -1.81 -14.44
C VAL A 11 8.47 -2.56 -14.52
N LEU A 12 8.21 -3.27 -15.63
CA LEU A 12 6.91 -3.94 -15.83
C LEU A 12 6.63 -5.03 -14.77
N PRO A 13 7.56 -5.95 -14.45
CA PRO A 13 7.39 -6.87 -13.32
C PRO A 13 7.14 -6.19 -11.98
N ILE A 14 7.81 -5.06 -11.70
CA ILE A 14 7.65 -4.31 -10.44
C ILE A 14 6.27 -3.66 -10.38
N VAL A 15 5.84 -2.98 -11.44
CA VAL A 15 4.51 -2.37 -11.53
C VAL A 15 3.42 -3.43 -11.38
N ALA A 16 3.55 -4.55 -12.10
CA ALA A 16 2.61 -5.66 -11.99
C ALA A 16 2.56 -6.25 -10.57
N ALA A 17 3.70 -6.42 -9.92
CA ALA A 17 3.78 -6.92 -8.56
C ALA A 17 3.17 -5.95 -7.54
N ALA A 18 3.49 -4.66 -7.64
CA ALA A 18 2.96 -3.61 -6.76
C ALA A 18 1.44 -3.54 -6.87
N CYS A 19 0.89 -3.48 -8.08
CA CYS A 19 -0.56 -3.53 -8.29
C CYS A 19 -1.18 -4.79 -7.68
N LEU A 20 -0.55 -5.96 -7.87
CA LEU A 20 -1.09 -7.23 -7.40
C LEU A 20 -1.12 -7.29 -5.87
N VAL A 21 -0.03 -6.90 -5.23
CA VAL A 21 0.08 -6.86 -3.76
C VAL A 21 -0.97 -5.93 -3.18
N ASP A 22 -1.08 -4.71 -3.71
CA ASP A 22 -2.05 -3.75 -3.19
C ASP A 22 -3.49 -4.21 -3.40
N THR A 23 -3.80 -4.81 -4.56
CA THR A 23 -5.15 -5.32 -4.84
C THR A 23 -5.54 -6.50 -3.95
N VAL A 24 -4.61 -7.41 -3.68
CA VAL A 24 -4.83 -8.53 -2.75
C VAL A 24 -4.97 -8.00 -1.32
N GLY A 25 -4.16 -7.01 -0.95
CA GLY A 25 -4.26 -6.28 0.30
C GLY A 25 -5.62 -5.64 0.50
N LEU A 26 -6.03 -4.80 -0.45
CA LEU A 26 -7.34 -4.16 -0.54
C LEU A 26 -8.46 -5.18 -0.44
N PHE A 27 -8.37 -6.31 -1.14
CA PHE A 27 -9.34 -7.40 -0.98
C PHE A 27 -9.39 -7.90 0.47
N GLY A 28 -8.24 -8.14 1.10
CA GLY A 28 -8.16 -8.53 2.52
C GLY A 28 -8.83 -7.50 3.45
N TRP A 29 -8.62 -6.21 3.20
CA TRP A 29 -9.20 -5.11 3.97
C TRP A 29 -10.72 -4.99 3.78
N ARG A 30 -11.19 -5.07 2.52
CA ARG A 30 -12.62 -4.97 2.16
C ARG A 30 -13.44 -6.17 2.62
N TYR A 31 -12.85 -7.34 2.81
CA TYR A 31 -13.56 -8.52 3.31
C TYR A 31 -13.31 -8.82 4.80
N GLY A 32 -12.62 -7.93 5.52
CA GLY A 32 -12.35 -8.07 6.95
C GLY A 32 -11.37 -9.19 7.31
N LEU A 33 -10.69 -9.79 6.31
CA LEU A 33 -9.79 -10.92 6.52
C LEU A 33 -8.50 -10.55 7.26
N ALA A 34 -8.11 -9.27 7.18
CA ALA A 34 -6.91 -8.74 7.82
C ALA A 34 -7.21 -7.94 9.11
N GLY A 35 -8.39 -8.14 9.70
CA GLY A 35 -8.78 -7.48 10.96
C GLY A 35 -9.12 -6.00 10.84
N ALA A 36 -9.27 -5.48 9.61
CA ALA A 36 -9.72 -4.11 9.41
C ALA A 36 -11.22 -3.95 9.76
N ALA A 37 -11.50 -2.97 10.61
CA ALA A 37 -12.86 -2.50 10.85
C ALA A 37 -13.37 -1.70 9.65
N ALA A 38 -14.68 -1.69 9.44
CA ALA A 38 -15.30 -0.94 8.32
C ALA A 38 -15.01 0.56 8.38
N ASP A 39 -14.95 1.13 9.58
CA ASP A 39 -14.61 2.52 9.89
C ASP A 39 -13.12 2.72 10.21
N GLY A 40 -12.31 1.69 10.01
CA GLY A 40 -10.87 1.75 10.23
C GLY A 40 -10.16 2.69 9.24
N PRO A 41 -8.95 3.18 9.59
CA PRO A 41 -8.15 4.07 8.75
C PRO A 41 -8.06 3.62 7.29
N ILE A 42 -7.70 2.35 7.05
CA ILE A 42 -7.49 1.87 5.69
C ILE A 42 -8.78 1.85 4.84
N ASN A 43 -9.93 1.55 5.43
CA ASN A 43 -11.19 1.58 4.69
C ASN A 43 -11.65 3.01 4.41
N LEU A 44 -11.47 3.92 5.37
CA LEU A 44 -11.74 5.35 5.17
C LEU A 44 -10.84 5.97 4.09
N TRP A 45 -9.57 5.54 4.00
CA TRP A 45 -8.63 5.93 2.96
C TRP A 45 -9.18 5.61 1.56
N TYR A 46 -9.57 4.35 1.34
CA TYR A 46 -10.11 3.93 0.05
C TYR A 46 -11.53 4.45 -0.22
N ASP A 47 -12.38 4.59 0.78
CA ASP A 47 -13.73 5.15 0.62
C ASP A 47 -13.71 6.62 0.22
N ARG A 48 -12.75 7.39 0.76
CA ARG A 48 -12.66 8.83 0.50
C ARG A 48 -11.96 9.16 -0.82
N PHE A 49 -10.95 8.39 -1.21
CA PHE A 49 -10.08 8.74 -2.33
C PHE A 49 -10.05 7.72 -3.47
N GLY A 50 -10.61 6.52 -3.28
CA GLY A 50 -10.77 5.52 -4.34
C GLY A 50 -9.48 5.24 -5.10
N LEU A 51 -9.50 5.49 -6.42
CA LEU A 51 -8.34 5.27 -7.29
C LEU A 51 -7.15 6.17 -6.97
N VAL A 52 -7.37 7.33 -6.34
CA VAL A 52 -6.27 8.21 -5.91
C VAL A 52 -5.50 7.58 -4.75
N ALA A 53 -6.23 6.95 -3.80
CA ALA A 53 -5.62 6.19 -2.71
C ALA A 53 -4.81 5.00 -3.25
N TYR A 54 -5.46 4.16 -4.07
CA TYR A 54 -4.80 3.02 -4.73
C TYR A 54 -3.56 3.45 -5.54
N GLY A 55 -3.67 4.52 -6.32
CA GLY A 55 -2.55 5.04 -7.11
C GLY A 55 -1.40 5.54 -6.22
N ALA A 56 -1.69 6.21 -5.11
CA ALA A 56 -0.67 6.66 -4.17
C ALA A 56 0.08 5.48 -3.54
N ASP A 57 -0.62 4.43 -3.12
CA ASP A 57 -0.03 3.25 -2.48
C ASP A 57 0.82 2.44 -3.48
N VAL A 58 0.33 2.26 -4.71
CA VAL A 58 1.09 1.58 -5.77
C VAL A 58 2.33 2.38 -6.18
N LEU A 59 2.20 3.70 -6.35
CA LEU A 59 3.33 4.54 -6.75
C LEU A 59 4.39 4.65 -5.66
N SER A 60 4.00 4.74 -4.38
CA SER A 60 4.94 4.78 -3.26
C SER A 60 5.77 3.49 -3.21
N MET A 61 5.15 2.32 -3.36
CA MET A 61 5.86 1.03 -3.46
C MET A 61 6.82 0.98 -4.64
N ILE A 62 6.39 1.42 -5.83
CA ILE A 62 7.25 1.45 -7.03
C ILE A 62 8.47 2.34 -6.79
N ILE A 63 8.28 3.52 -6.19
CA ILE A 63 9.38 4.44 -5.84
C ILE A 63 10.32 3.78 -4.83
N GLY A 64 9.79 3.14 -3.78
CA GLY A 64 10.59 2.43 -2.77
C GLY A 64 11.44 1.31 -3.38
N ILE A 65 10.87 0.52 -4.29
CA ILE A 65 11.61 -0.54 -5.01
C ILE A 65 12.63 0.06 -5.97
N ALA A 66 12.31 1.15 -6.68
CA ALA A 66 13.25 1.82 -7.57
C ALA A 66 14.47 2.37 -6.81
N LEU A 67 14.26 2.97 -5.64
CA LEU A 67 15.35 3.39 -4.75
C LEU A 67 16.16 2.18 -4.25
N THR A 68 15.50 1.07 -3.93
CA THR A 68 16.16 -0.18 -3.55
C THR A 68 17.06 -0.71 -4.66
N GLN A 69 16.59 -0.67 -5.91
CA GLN A 69 17.39 -1.03 -7.09
C GLN A 69 18.66 -0.18 -7.18
N LEU A 70 18.56 1.14 -7.00
CA LEU A 70 19.72 2.04 -7.01
C LEU A 70 20.72 1.71 -5.90
N VAL A 71 20.26 1.59 -4.66
CA VAL A 71 21.12 1.33 -3.49
C VAL A 71 21.80 -0.03 -3.61
N THR A 72 21.05 -1.09 -3.92
CA THR A 72 21.61 -2.45 -4.02
C THR A 72 22.50 -2.66 -5.24
N THR A 73 22.32 -1.85 -6.30
CA THR A 73 23.25 -1.79 -7.44
C THR A 73 24.55 -1.10 -7.02
N ALA A 74 24.46 0.04 -6.34
CA ALA A 74 25.63 0.79 -5.86
C ALA A 74 26.45 0.02 -4.81
N MET A 75 25.81 -0.77 -3.95
CA MET A 75 26.49 -1.66 -2.99
C MET A 75 27.30 -2.77 -3.67
N GLY A 76 26.98 -3.12 -4.92
CA GLY A 76 27.62 -4.20 -5.67
C GLY A 76 27.39 -5.60 -5.07
N GLY A 77 28.19 -6.56 -5.53
CA GLY A 77 28.17 -7.93 -5.04
C GLY A 77 27.10 -8.85 -5.69
N PRO A 78 27.11 -10.14 -5.30
CA PRO A 78 26.21 -11.13 -5.86
C PRO A 78 24.75 -10.84 -5.49
N TRP A 79 23.83 -11.14 -6.42
CA TRP A 79 22.41 -10.99 -6.21
C TRP A 79 21.94 -11.83 -5.01
N SER A 80 21.16 -11.19 -4.13
CA SER A 80 20.48 -11.84 -3.02
C SER A 80 19.15 -11.16 -2.78
N LEU A 81 18.06 -11.90 -3.00
CA LEU A 81 16.72 -11.37 -2.75
C LEU A 81 16.53 -10.99 -1.28
N PHE A 82 17.09 -11.76 -0.35
CA PHE A 82 17.02 -11.44 1.07
C PHE A 82 17.63 -10.06 1.37
N ARG A 83 18.85 -9.79 0.85
CA ARG A 83 19.49 -8.48 0.98
C ARG A 83 18.65 -7.37 0.34
N PHE A 84 18.07 -7.65 -0.82
CA PHE A 84 17.20 -6.70 -1.51
C PHE A 84 15.96 -6.35 -0.67
N CYS A 85 15.27 -7.34 -0.10
CA CYS A 85 14.13 -7.12 0.77
C CYS A 85 14.49 -6.34 2.04
N VAL A 86 15.64 -6.63 2.67
CA VAL A 86 16.10 -5.87 3.85
C VAL A 86 16.32 -4.40 3.51
N VAL A 87 16.95 -4.11 2.37
CA VAL A 87 17.17 -2.73 1.91
C VAL A 87 15.83 -2.06 1.55
N ALA A 88 14.90 -2.79 0.91
CA ALA A 88 13.58 -2.28 0.57
C ALA A 88 12.78 -1.85 1.80
N VAL A 89 12.75 -2.70 2.84
CA VAL A 89 12.09 -2.38 4.11
C VAL A 89 12.75 -1.18 4.80
N ALA A 90 14.09 -1.10 4.78
CA ALA A 90 14.81 0.03 5.37
C ALA A 90 14.49 1.35 4.66
N ILE A 91 14.45 1.35 3.32
CA ILE A 91 14.09 2.53 2.52
C ILE A 91 12.64 2.95 2.80
N GLN A 92 11.71 1.99 2.80
CA GLN A 92 10.30 2.24 3.08
C GLN A 92 10.11 2.86 4.47
N LEU A 93 10.74 2.28 5.50
CA LEU A 93 10.64 2.79 6.86
C LEU A 93 11.15 4.23 6.97
N VAL A 94 12.29 4.54 6.35
CA VAL A 94 12.82 5.91 6.33
C VAL A 94 11.87 6.85 5.60
N HIS A 95 11.34 6.43 4.45
CA HIS A 95 10.36 7.20 3.68
C HIS A 95 9.13 7.53 4.53
N ASP A 96 8.54 6.55 5.22
CA ASP A 96 7.30 6.75 5.97
C ASP A 96 7.50 7.61 7.21
N LEU A 97 8.63 7.46 7.90
CA LEU A 97 8.98 8.30 9.03
C LEU A 97 9.23 9.76 8.61
N VAL A 98 9.90 9.98 7.47
CA VAL A 98 10.09 11.32 6.91
C VAL A 98 8.76 11.91 6.44
N PHE A 99 7.92 11.12 5.79
CA PHE A 99 6.62 11.56 5.32
C PHE A 99 5.71 11.96 6.48
N ALA A 100 5.56 11.09 7.48
CA ALA A 100 4.74 11.36 8.66
C ALA A 100 5.30 12.46 9.56
N GLY A 101 6.62 12.54 9.72
CA GLY A 101 7.28 13.48 10.63
C GLY A 101 7.54 14.87 10.05
N ILE A 102 7.72 14.98 8.73
CA ILE A 102 8.13 16.24 8.07
C ILE A 102 7.09 16.69 7.06
N VAL A 103 6.68 15.82 6.12
CA VAL A 103 5.81 16.21 5.01
C VAL A 103 4.39 16.50 5.47
N VAL A 104 3.79 15.57 6.24
CA VAL A 104 2.42 15.69 6.73
C VAL A 104 2.23 16.92 7.65
N PRO A 105 3.12 17.23 8.60
CA PRO A 105 2.98 18.41 9.46
C PRO A 105 3.23 19.73 8.73
N ALA A 106 4.04 19.74 7.66
CA ALA A 106 4.38 20.94 6.91
C ALA A 106 3.19 21.55 6.15
N VAL A 107 2.18 20.75 5.79
CA VAL A 107 0.97 21.24 5.11
C VAL A 107 -0.03 21.75 6.15
N PRO A 108 -0.51 23.01 6.09
CA PRO A 108 -1.47 23.49 7.08
C PRO A 108 -2.84 22.81 6.90
N LEU A 109 -3.55 22.59 8.02
CA LEU A 109 -4.86 21.91 8.03
C LEU A 109 -5.85 22.56 7.07
N GLY A 110 -6.61 21.74 6.35
CA GLY A 110 -7.67 22.19 5.45
C GLY A 110 -7.21 22.58 4.05
N HIS A 111 -5.89 22.60 3.78
CA HIS A 111 -5.37 22.84 2.42
C HIS A 111 -5.33 21.58 1.56
N ASN A 112 -5.22 20.40 2.18
CA ASN A 112 -5.11 19.14 1.45
C ASN A 112 -5.77 18.02 2.26
N THR A 113 -6.88 17.51 1.73
CA THR A 113 -7.71 16.50 2.39
C THR A 113 -6.99 15.17 2.60
N ILE A 114 -6.03 14.81 1.74
CA ILE A 114 -5.17 13.62 1.91
C ILE A 114 -4.25 13.83 3.10
N MET A 115 -3.58 14.97 3.18
CA MET A 115 -2.64 15.27 4.27
C MET A 115 -3.37 15.39 5.61
N ASP A 116 -4.57 15.97 5.61
CA ASP A 116 -5.43 16.05 6.80
C ASP A 116 -5.77 14.64 7.32
N LEU A 117 -6.10 13.71 6.42
CA LEU A 117 -6.42 12.34 6.78
C LEU A 117 -5.18 11.57 7.28
N MET A 118 -4.05 11.67 6.58
CA MET A 118 -2.78 11.07 6.99
C MET A 118 -2.32 11.57 8.36
N ARG A 119 -2.54 12.86 8.66
CA ARG A 119 -2.26 13.41 9.98
C ARG A 119 -3.10 12.74 11.07
N SER A 120 -4.38 12.50 10.81
CA SER A 120 -5.26 11.82 11.76
C SER A 120 -4.78 10.39 12.05
N TYR A 121 -4.27 9.68 11.04
CA TYR A 121 -3.73 8.33 11.19
C TYR A 121 -2.43 8.31 11.98
N ALA A 122 -1.51 9.24 11.71
CA ALA A 122 -0.25 9.35 12.44
C ALA A 122 -0.45 9.59 13.95
N THR A 123 -1.57 10.20 14.35
CA THR A 123 -1.91 10.48 15.75
C THR A 123 -2.74 9.38 16.43
N MET A 124 -3.17 8.36 15.70
CA MET A 124 -4.03 7.31 16.24
C MET A 124 -3.23 6.30 17.08
N PRO A 125 -3.77 5.81 18.22
CA PRO A 125 -3.17 4.70 18.94
C PRO A 125 -3.00 3.47 18.05
N GLY A 126 -1.79 2.91 17.98
CA GLY A 126 -1.49 1.75 17.12
C GLY A 126 -1.06 2.10 15.69
N ALA A 127 -0.81 3.37 15.37
CA ALA A 127 -0.30 3.80 14.05
C ALA A 127 0.97 3.05 13.60
N GLY A 128 1.78 2.55 14.53
CA GLY A 128 2.96 1.73 14.22
C GLY A 128 2.64 0.41 13.51
N GLY A 129 1.41 -0.09 13.58
CA GLY A 129 0.97 -1.26 12.82
C GLY A 129 1.00 -1.04 11.31
N ILE A 130 0.83 0.20 10.86
CA ILE A 130 0.88 0.58 9.42
C ILE A 130 2.27 0.27 8.85
N LEU A 131 3.33 0.64 9.56
CA LEU A 131 4.72 0.38 9.15
C LEU A 131 5.03 -1.11 8.95
N VAL A 132 4.39 -1.97 9.74
CA VAL A 132 4.56 -3.43 9.62
C VAL A 132 3.88 -3.94 8.36
N VAL A 133 2.68 -3.44 8.05
CA VAL A 133 1.95 -3.77 6.83
C VAL A 133 2.75 -3.32 5.61
N ASP A 134 3.26 -2.09 5.61
CA ASP A 134 4.04 -1.53 4.50
C ASP A 134 5.33 -2.34 4.27
N ALA A 135 6.02 -2.75 5.34
CA ALA A 135 7.18 -3.63 5.25
C ALA A 135 6.83 -4.98 4.60
N ILE A 136 5.69 -5.58 4.95
CA ILE A 136 5.20 -6.82 4.32
C ILE A 136 4.93 -6.58 2.84
N TYR A 137 4.29 -5.46 2.48
CA TYR A 137 3.93 -5.13 1.09
C TYR A 137 5.18 -4.93 0.23
N MET A 138 6.23 -4.31 0.79
CA MET A 138 7.51 -4.17 0.10
C MET A 138 8.20 -5.50 -0.14
N ILE A 139 8.20 -6.40 0.86
CA ILE A 139 8.75 -7.76 0.71
C ILE A 139 7.97 -8.54 -0.35
N LEU A 140 6.64 -8.54 -0.28
CA LEU A 140 5.79 -9.25 -1.24
C LEU A 140 6.00 -8.72 -2.65
N THR A 141 6.06 -7.40 -2.81
CA THR A 141 6.31 -6.74 -4.10
C THR A 141 7.66 -7.18 -4.67
N ALA A 142 8.73 -7.17 -3.87
CA ALA A 142 10.06 -7.59 -4.31
C ALA A 142 10.09 -9.08 -4.72
N VAL A 143 9.47 -9.95 -3.93
CA VAL A 143 9.39 -11.39 -4.19
C VAL A 143 8.60 -11.68 -5.47
N ILE A 144 7.40 -11.10 -5.59
CA ILE A 144 6.53 -11.29 -6.74
C ILE A 144 7.17 -10.70 -7.99
N ALA A 145 7.79 -9.52 -7.91
CA ALA A 145 8.51 -8.93 -9.04
C ALA A 145 9.65 -9.84 -9.53
N SER A 146 10.43 -10.43 -8.61
CA SER A 146 11.50 -11.38 -8.94
C SER A 146 10.97 -12.65 -9.62
N PHE A 147 9.76 -13.09 -9.24
CA PHE A 147 9.07 -14.22 -9.88
C PHE A 147 8.52 -13.84 -11.25
N LEU A 148 7.79 -12.73 -11.38
CA LEU A 148 7.19 -12.27 -12.64
C LEU A 148 8.23 -11.93 -13.70
N ALA A 149 9.38 -11.40 -13.27
CA ALA A 149 10.49 -11.13 -14.18
C ALA A 149 11.02 -12.42 -14.86
N SER A 150 10.74 -13.60 -14.29
CA SER A 150 11.13 -14.89 -14.87
C SER A 150 10.09 -15.51 -15.82
N SER A 151 8.81 -15.11 -15.75
CA SER A 151 7.70 -15.79 -16.43
C SER A 151 7.16 -15.08 -17.68
N ASN A 152 7.64 -13.87 -18.01
CA ASN A 152 7.10 -13.02 -19.09
C ASN A 152 5.58 -12.72 -18.98
N MET A 153 4.96 -13.03 -17.84
CA MET A 153 3.51 -12.87 -17.60
C MET A 153 3.15 -11.53 -16.94
N SER A 154 4.13 -10.64 -16.71
CA SER A 154 3.92 -9.38 -15.99
C SER A 154 2.81 -8.51 -16.59
N TRP A 155 2.72 -8.43 -17.92
CA TRP A 155 1.67 -7.66 -18.59
C TRP A 155 0.27 -8.22 -18.31
N LEU A 156 0.12 -9.55 -18.31
CA LEU A 156 -1.17 -10.21 -18.09
C LEU A 156 -1.63 -10.05 -16.65
N VAL A 157 -0.69 -10.25 -15.70
CA VAL A 157 -0.95 -10.01 -14.27
C VAL A 157 -1.39 -8.58 -14.05
N LEU A 158 -0.68 -7.60 -14.62
CA LEU A 158 -1.06 -6.19 -14.52
C LEU A 158 -2.49 -5.93 -15.01
N LEU A 159 -2.87 -6.44 -16.19
CA LEU A 159 -4.20 -6.24 -16.76
C LEU A 159 -5.30 -6.86 -15.88
N ILE A 160 -5.12 -8.11 -15.44
CA ILE A 160 -6.10 -8.80 -14.59
C ILE A 160 -6.24 -8.08 -13.25
N THR A 161 -5.12 -7.69 -12.66
CA THR A 161 -5.10 -7.00 -11.38
C THR A 161 -5.81 -5.67 -11.47
N LEU A 162 -5.45 -4.79 -12.42
CA LEU A 162 -6.09 -3.49 -12.57
C LEU A 162 -7.60 -3.63 -12.80
N TYR A 163 -8.02 -4.61 -13.63
CA TYR A 163 -9.43 -4.91 -13.82
C TYR A 163 -10.11 -5.32 -12.50
N ALA A 164 -9.50 -6.23 -11.73
CA ALA A 164 -10.03 -6.67 -10.44
C ALA A 164 -10.11 -5.53 -9.42
N THR A 165 -9.09 -4.66 -9.34
CA THR A 165 -9.06 -3.51 -8.44
C THR A 165 -10.30 -2.65 -8.60
N MET A 166 -10.76 -2.42 -9.83
CA MET A 166 -11.96 -1.62 -10.11
C MET A 166 -13.21 -2.17 -9.42
N TYR A 167 -13.32 -3.48 -9.24
CA TYR A 167 -14.45 -4.08 -8.52
C TYR A 167 -14.23 -4.07 -7.02
N VAL A 168 -13.04 -4.49 -6.57
CA VAL A 168 -12.72 -4.60 -5.14
C VAL A 168 -12.80 -3.23 -4.44
N LEU A 169 -12.36 -2.16 -5.10
CA LEU A 169 -12.36 -0.82 -4.53
C LEU A 169 -13.75 -0.35 -4.11
N TYR A 170 -14.80 -0.75 -4.84
CA TYR A 170 -16.19 -0.40 -4.54
C TYR A 170 -16.93 -1.46 -3.71
N THR A 171 -16.26 -2.55 -3.32
CA THR A 171 -16.78 -3.48 -2.32
C THR A 171 -16.74 -2.81 -0.95
N ARG A 172 -17.90 -2.72 -0.30
CA ARG A 172 -17.99 -2.15 1.05
C ARG A 172 -17.44 -3.13 2.09
N ALA A 173 -16.65 -2.61 3.02
CA ALA A 173 -16.18 -3.38 4.16
C ALA A 173 -17.37 -3.87 5.01
N PRO A 174 -17.32 -5.10 5.55
CA PRO A 174 -18.37 -5.61 6.42
C PRO A 174 -18.45 -4.75 7.67
N LYS A 175 -19.64 -4.19 7.96
CA LYS A 175 -19.88 -3.46 9.22
C LYS A 175 -19.47 -4.37 10.38
N SER A 176 -18.68 -3.85 11.31
CA SER A 176 -18.53 -4.51 12.61
C SER A 176 -19.94 -4.72 13.16
N GLY A 177 -20.30 -5.98 13.44
CA GLY A 177 -21.59 -6.31 14.06
C GLY A 177 -21.80 -5.45 15.32
N PRO A 178 -23.05 -5.28 15.78
CA PRO A 178 -23.34 -4.41 16.91
C PRO A 178 -22.46 -4.83 18.09
N ILE A 179 -21.52 -3.96 18.47
CA ILE A 179 -20.98 -4.00 19.81
C ILE A 179 -22.18 -3.63 20.68
N THR A 180 -22.74 -4.63 21.33
CA THR A 180 -23.74 -4.45 22.38
C THR A 180 -23.09 -3.63 23.50
N GLY A 181 -23.22 -2.31 23.41
CA GLY A 181 -22.73 -1.38 24.42
C GLY A 181 -22.00 -0.18 23.81
N TYR A 182 -22.75 0.75 23.23
CA TYR A 182 -22.71 2.20 23.44
C TYR A 182 -23.57 2.85 22.35
N GLY A 183 -24.53 3.69 22.76
CA GLY A 183 -25.67 4.13 21.96
C GLY A 183 -25.29 4.83 20.66
N THR A 184 -25.77 4.30 19.55
CA THR A 184 -25.73 4.93 18.23
C THR A 184 -26.85 5.97 18.13
N THR A 185 -26.49 7.25 18.13
CA THR A 185 -27.34 8.28 17.52
C THR A 185 -27.36 8.06 16.01
N HIS A 186 -28.54 7.72 15.49
CA HIS A 186 -28.84 7.64 14.07
C HIS A 186 -28.48 8.95 13.36
N PHE A 187 -27.57 8.89 12.39
CA PHE A 187 -27.52 9.88 11.31
C PHE A 187 -28.34 9.33 10.14
N ASN A 188 -29.33 10.10 9.71
CA ASN A 188 -30.27 9.78 8.63
C ASN A 188 -29.56 9.64 7.29
N ASP A 189 -29.71 8.48 6.65
CA ASP A 189 -29.41 8.23 5.24
C ASP A 189 -30.64 8.56 4.36
N ASP A 190 -31.19 9.76 4.49
CA ASP A 190 -32.24 10.27 3.60
C ASP A 190 -31.80 11.64 3.05
N MET A 191 -30.82 11.65 2.16
CA MET A 191 -30.64 12.68 1.12
C MET A 191 -29.59 12.19 0.11
N LEU A 192 -30.03 11.35 -0.84
CA LEU A 192 -29.78 11.43 -2.30
C LEU A 192 -30.32 10.17 -3.00
#